data_AF-A0A1W2TEN9-F1
#
_entry.id   AF-A0A1W2TEN9-F1
#
_cell.length_a   1.000
_cell.length_b   1.000
_cell.length_c   1.000
_cell.angle_alpha   90.00
_cell.angle_beta   90.00
_cell.angle_gamma   90.00
#
_symmetry.space_group_name_H-M   'P 1'
#
loop_
_entity.id
_entity.type
_entity.pdbx_description
1 polymer ?
#
loop_
_entity_poly.entity_id
_entity_poly.type
_entity_poly.pdbx_seq_one_letter_code
_entity_poly.pdbx_strand_id
1 'polypeptide(L)'
;MDTSKDADADAVKQRQPQPRRRSYNKKNSEGQEDDESNSPVEQLVANGWSREKAIMADKIFLCSCVVVEGRVHATNKLCLCGKLVATEGLECGGNFTLCGKLGCWGKPIVVKNMIVMTQGVIYGDMMATAGVYIHGECSVKGTLTVTGPLKIKGSLRCSVLNLTGPITVYKGPGIFTSSGGRINGTDITPTNVIRAVPKNEDDNRVGEAD
;
A
#
# COMPACT_ATOMS: atom_id res chain seq x y z
N MET A 1 14.95 -4.69 111.32
CA MET A 1 15.67 -3.41 111.29
C MET A 1 15.66 -2.93 109.86
N ASP A 2 14.98 -1.80 109.60
CA ASP A 2 15.47 -0.65 108.82
C ASP A 2 16.52 -0.92 107.73
N THR A 3 16.44 -0.40 106.51
CA THR A 3 15.78 0.82 106.01
C THR A 3 16.00 0.90 104.50
N SER A 4 15.06 1.54 103.77
CA SER A 4 15.24 2.53 102.67
C SER A 4 16.30 2.29 101.57
N LYS A 5 16.15 2.64 100.29
CA LYS A 5 15.53 3.84 99.72
C LYS A 5 15.68 3.77 98.18
N ASP A 6 14.60 4.05 97.48
CA ASP A 6 14.42 4.83 96.24
C ASP A 6 15.65 5.26 95.42
N ALA A 7 15.61 5.06 94.09
CA ALA A 7 15.27 6.14 93.14
C ALA A 7 15.38 5.71 91.67
N ASP A 8 14.47 6.26 90.88
CA ASP A 8 14.14 6.07 89.46
C ASP A 8 15.24 6.41 88.43
N ALA A 9 15.11 5.85 87.21
CA ALA A 9 14.88 6.65 86.00
C ALA A 9 14.69 5.78 84.73
N ASP A 10 13.68 6.17 83.96
CA ASP A 10 13.12 5.63 82.72
C ASP A 10 14.08 5.31 81.55
N ALA A 11 13.71 4.30 80.75
CA ALA A 11 13.40 4.50 79.32
C ALA A 11 12.85 3.21 78.67
N VAL A 12 11.54 3.23 78.39
CA VAL A 12 10.79 2.24 77.61
C VAL A 12 11.18 2.31 76.12
N LYS A 13 11.62 1.20 75.52
CA LYS A 13 11.52 0.95 74.06
C LYS A 13 10.84 -0.39 73.81
N GLN A 14 9.62 -0.30 73.30
CA GLN A 14 8.69 -1.39 73.00
C GLN A 14 9.27 -2.40 71.99
N ARG A 15 9.24 -3.69 72.35
CA ARG A 15 9.37 -4.82 71.42
C ARG A 15 7.97 -5.18 70.92
N GLN A 16 7.74 -5.17 69.60
CA GLN A 16 6.57 -5.83 69.00
C GLN A 16 6.98 -7.19 68.40
N PRO A 17 6.28 -8.28 68.74
CA PRO A 17 6.49 -9.60 68.15
C PRO A 17 5.76 -9.75 66.81
N GLN A 18 6.45 -10.32 65.81
CA GLN A 18 5.86 -10.68 64.51
C GLN A 18 4.85 -11.84 64.64
N PRO A 19 3.67 -11.76 64.00
CA PRO A 19 2.79 -12.91 63.80
C PRO A 19 2.84 -13.45 62.36
N ARG A 20 2.96 -14.78 62.28
CA ARG A 20 2.78 -15.67 61.11
C ARG A 20 1.57 -15.26 60.26
N ARG A 21 1.75 -15.10 58.94
CA ARG A 21 0.64 -14.97 57.99
C ARG A 21 0.35 -16.27 57.24
N ARG A 22 -0.95 -16.57 57.24
CA ARG A 22 -1.66 -17.75 56.76
C ARG A 22 -1.65 -17.87 55.23
N SER A 23 -1.66 -19.12 54.78
CA SER A 23 -2.14 -19.56 53.46
C SER A 23 -3.55 -19.03 53.18
N TYR A 24 -3.76 -18.44 52.00
CA TYR A 24 -5.06 -18.01 51.50
C TYR A 24 -5.23 -18.48 50.06
N ASN A 25 -6.10 -19.46 49.88
CA ASN A 25 -6.74 -19.77 48.60
C ASN A 25 -7.60 -18.56 48.18
N LYS A 26 -7.38 -18.01 46.98
CA LYS A 26 -8.28 -17.02 46.39
C LYS A 26 -8.92 -17.60 45.13
N LYS A 27 -10.23 -17.81 45.25
CA LYS A 27 -11.19 -18.13 44.19
C LYS A 27 -11.19 -17.08 43.09
N ASN A 28 -11.53 -17.55 41.88
CA ASN A 28 -12.18 -16.86 40.77
C ASN A 28 -12.51 -15.38 41.01
N SER A 29 -11.83 -14.52 40.25
CA SER A 29 -12.40 -13.26 39.80
C SER A 29 -12.33 -13.31 38.28
N GLU A 30 -13.50 -13.32 37.66
CA GLU A 30 -13.74 -13.04 36.26
C GLU A 30 -12.97 -11.78 35.88
N GLY A 31 -11.81 -12.00 35.25
CA GLY A 31 -11.13 -10.97 34.49
C GLY A 31 -11.90 -10.85 33.20
N GLN A 32 -12.75 -9.84 33.16
CA GLN A 32 -13.28 -9.24 31.95
C GLN A 32 -12.06 -8.89 31.10
N GLU A 33 -11.68 -9.81 30.22
CA GLU A 33 -10.78 -9.53 29.12
C GLU A 33 -11.53 -8.51 28.29
N ASP A 34 -11.15 -7.25 28.43
CA ASP A 34 -11.42 -6.25 27.43
C ASP A 34 -10.73 -6.75 26.16
N ASP A 35 -11.45 -7.61 25.44
CA ASP A 35 -11.26 -7.90 24.02
C ASP A 35 -11.49 -6.56 23.31
N GLU A 36 -10.52 -5.65 23.42
CA GLU A 36 -10.17 -4.72 22.35
C GLU A 36 -9.78 -5.60 21.16
N SER A 37 -10.82 -6.14 20.54
CA SER A 37 -10.80 -6.78 19.24
C SER A 37 -10.32 -5.72 18.27
N ASN A 38 -9.00 -5.57 18.20
CA ASN A 38 -8.33 -4.82 17.16
C ASN A 38 -9.00 -5.24 15.87
N SER A 39 -9.52 -4.25 15.14
CA SER A 39 -10.20 -4.51 13.89
C SER A 39 -9.32 -5.41 13.02
N PRO A 40 -9.88 -6.27 12.16
CA PRO A 40 -9.08 -7.11 11.27
C PRO A 40 -8.02 -6.31 10.49
N VAL A 41 -8.23 -5.00 10.32
CA VAL A 41 -7.31 -4.05 9.70
C VAL A 41 -6.11 -3.68 10.59
N GLU A 42 -6.31 -3.52 11.90
CA GLU A 42 -5.25 -3.17 12.85
C GLU A 42 -4.32 -4.36 13.14
N GLN A 43 -4.83 -5.59 13.03
CA GLN A 43 -4.01 -6.81 13.16
C GLN A 43 -3.06 -7.03 11.97
N LEU A 44 -3.29 -6.40 10.81
CA LEU A 44 -2.47 -6.55 9.60
C LEU A 44 -1.08 -5.92 9.72
N VAL A 45 -0.92 -4.94 10.62
CA VAL A 45 0.15 -3.94 10.49
C VAL A 45 1.38 -4.25 11.34
N ALA A 46 1.30 -5.18 12.29
CA ALA A 46 2.42 -5.40 13.21
C ALA A 46 3.64 -6.05 12.53
N ASN A 47 3.47 -6.91 11.51
CA ASN A 47 4.57 -7.69 10.92
C ASN A 47 4.60 -7.72 9.37
N GLY A 48 3.79 -6.90 8.68
CA GLY A 48 3.78 -6.87 7.21
C GLY A 48 3.27 -8.15 6.55
N TRP A 49 2.51 -8.97 7.27
CA TRP A 49 1.91 -10.20 6.75
C TRP A 49 0.47 -10.36 7.23
N SER A 50 -0.40 -10.77 6.33
CA SER A 50 -1.79 -11.10 6.60
C SER A 50 -2.13 -12.48 6.06
N ARG A 51 -2.76 -13.28 6.92
CA ARG A 51 -3.38 -14.57 6.54
C ARG A 51 -4.87 -14.43 6.28
N GLU A 52 -5.39 -13.21 6.29
CA GLU A 52 -6.79 -12.97 5.98
C GLU A 52 -7.06 -13.30 4.52
N LYS A 53 -8.13 -14.07 4.30
CA LYS A 53 -8.58 -14.42 2.94
C LYS A 53 -8.87 -13.18 2.10
N ALA A 54 -9.29 -12.09 2.74
CA ALA A 54 -9.46 -10.81 2.09
C ALA A 54 -9.26 -9.64 3.05
N ILE A 55 -8.57 -8.60 2.59
CA ILE A 55 -8.55 -7.29 3.22
C ILE A 55 -9.54 -6.42 2.45
N MET A 56 -10.60 -5.99 3.11
CA MET A 56 -11.61 -5.12 2.52
C MET A 56 -11.77 -3.85 3.36
N ALA A 57 -11.62 -2.69 2.73
CA ALA A 57 -11.84 -1.41 3.40
C ALA A 57 -12.23 -0.32 2.40
N ASP A 58 -12.76 0.80 2.91
CA ASP A 58 -13.00 1.98 2.06
C ASP A 58 -11.70 2.56 1.51
N LYS A 59 -10.73 2.72 2.41
CA LYS A 59 -9.42 3.27 2.12
C LYS A 59 -8.35 2.38 2.72
N ILE A 60 -7.38 2.01 1.91
CA ILE A 60 -6.23 1.19 2.32
C ILE A 60 -4.97 1.99 2.05
N PHE A 61 -4.13 2.15 3.08
CA PHE A 61 -2.81 2.76 2.98
C PHE A 61 -1.78 1.74 3.44
N LEU A 62 -0.94 1.28 2.52
CA LEU A 62 0.10 0.30 2.80
C LEU A 62 1.45 0.96 2.57
N CYS A 63 2.24 0.97 3.63
CA CYS A 63 3.63 1.40 3.59
C CYS A 63 4.54 0.20 3.86
N SER A 64 5.79 0.25 3.38
CA SER A 64 6.79 -0.79 3.59
C SER A 64 6.48 -2.11 2.86
N CYS A 65 6.85 -3.26 3.41
CA CYS A 65 6.62 -4.57 2.79
C CYS A 65 5.40 -5.24 3.43
N VAL A 66 4.37 -5.50 2.62
CA VAL A 66 3.14 -6.17 3.03
C VAL A 66 2.89 -7.37 2.11
N VAL A 67 2.63 -8.53 2.71
CA VAL A 67 2.19 -9.73 2.02
C VAL A 67 0.79 -10.08 2.50
N VAL A 68 -0.11 -10.37 1.57
CA VAL A 68 -1.51 -10.72 1.82
C VAL A 68 -1.79 -12.05 1.15
N GLU A 69 -2.05 -13.07 1.97
CA GLU A 69 -2.45 -14.41 1.51
C GLU A 69 -3.95 -14.43 1.17
N GLY A 70 -4.34 -13.60 0.21
CA GLY A 70 -5.72 -13.42 -0.15
C GLY A 70 -5.93 -12.29 -1.15
N ARG A 71 -7.15 -11.76 -1.14
CA ARG A 71 -7.56 -10.61 -1.96
C ARG A 71 -7.37 -9.29 -1.22
N VAL A 72 -6.91 -8.26 -1.91
CA VAL A 72 -6.99 -6.87 -1.44
C VAL A 72 -8.08 -6.14 -2.19
N HIS A 73 -9.08 -5.61 -1.49
CA HIS A 73 -10.18 -4.86 -2.10
C HIS A 73 -10.35 -3.50 -1.40
N ALA A 74 -10.10 -2.41 -2.12
CA ALA A 74 -10.36 -1.05 -1.65
C ALA A 74 -11.52 -0.43 -2.42
N THR A 75 -12.62 -0.06 -1.77
CA THR A 75 -13.78 0.48 -2.50
C THR A 75 -13.51 1.87 -3.07
N ASN A 76 -12.73 2.72 -2.38
CA ASN A 76 -12.54 4.11 -2.77
C ASN A 76 -11.08 4.50 -2.99
N LYS A 77 -10.15 4.12 -2.10
CA LYS A 77 -8.74 4.51 -2.26
C LYS A 77 -7.78 3.42 -1.84
N LEU A 78 -6.78 3.17 -2.67
CA LEU A 78 -5.62 2.35 -2.30
C LEU A 78 -4.35 3.15 -2.56
N CYS A 79 -3.54 3.32 -1.53
CA CYS A 79 -2.23 3.95 -1.63
C CYS A 79 -1.17 2.95 -1.20
N LEU A 80 -0.28 2.61 -2.12
CA LEU A 80 0.84 1.70 -1.87
C LEU A 80 2.16 2.46 -1.98
N CYS A 81 2.87 2.55 -0.86
CA CYS A 81 4.20 3.12 -0.73
C CYS A 81 5.18 2.04 -0.23
N GLY A 82 5.64 1.16 -1.11
CA GLY A 82 6.50 0.04 -0.74
C GLY A 82 6.29 -1.20 -1.59
N LYS A 83 6.37 -2.39 -1.00
CA LYS A 83 6.16 -3.67 -1.67
C LYS A 83 4.87 -4.31 -1.18
N LEU A 84 3.91 -4.56 -2.08
CA LEU A 84 2.73 -5.39 -1.80
C LEU A 84 2.82 -6.68 -2.60
N VAL A 85 2.52 -7.81 -1.96
CA VAL A 85 2.21 -9.07 -2.64
C VAL A 85 0.80 -9.51 -2.24
N ALA A 86 -0.11 -9.63 -3.20
CA ALA A 86 -1.43 -10.24 -3.02
C ALA A 86 -1.49 -11.55 -3.81
N THR A 87 -1.93 -12.65 -3.20
CA THR A 87 -1.86 -13.98 -3.83
C THR A 87 -3.08 -14.34 -4.66
N GLU A 88 -4.24 -13.74 -4.40
CA GLU A 88 -5.49 -14.09 -5.11
C GLU A 88 -6.02 -12.99 -6.04
N GLY A 89 -5.69 -11.72 -5.75
CA GLY A 89 -6.18 -10.60 -6.54
C GLY A 89 -6.05 -9.26 -5.83
N LEU A 90 -6.09 -8.19 -6.62
CA LEU A 90 -6.18 -6.81 -6.13
C LEU A 90 -7.23 -6.06 -6.93
N GLU A 91 -8.16 -5.45 -6.21
CA GLU A 91 -9.23 -4.63 -6.77
C GLU A 91 -9.30 -3.27 -6.07
N CYS A 92 -9.36 -2.18 -6.84
CA CYS A 92 -9.60 -0.84 -6.30
C CYS A 92 -10.71 -0.14 -7.09
N GLY A 93 -11.85 0.07 -6.43
CA GLY A 93 -13.03 0.72 -7.02
C GLY A 93 -12.86 2.22 -7.27
N GLY A 94 -11.85 2.86 -6.66
CA GLY A 94 -11.55 4.27 -6.86
C GLY A 94 -10.09 4.54 -7.25
N ASN A 95 -9.42 5.41 -6.52
CA ASN A 95 -8.09 5.89 -6.89
C ASN A 95 -7.00 4.99 -6.32
N PHE A 96 -6.21 4.39 -7.20
CA PHE A 96 -5.02 3.63 -6.86
C PHE A 96 -3.75 4.45 -7.09
N THR A 97 -2.96 4.67 -6.04
CA THR A 97 -1.65 5.31 -6.11
C THR A 97 -0.55 4.29 -5.83
N LEU A 98 0.39 4.17 -6.75
CA LEU A 98 1.53 3.25 -6.67
C LEU A 98 2.86 4.02 -6.59
N CYS A 99 3.58 3.79 -5.50
CA CYS A 99 4.95 4.19 -5.28
C CYS A 99 5.71 2.95 -4.77
N GLY A 100 6.22 2.12 -5.67
CA GLY A 100 6.96 0.91 -5.32
C GLY A 100 6.62 -0.32 -6.16
N LYS A 101 6.60 -1.49 -5.53
CA LYS A 101 6.45 -2.79 -6.20
C LYS A 101 5.13 -3.44 -5.80
N LEU A 102 4.31 -3.78 -6.78
CA LEU A 102 3.09 -4.56 -6.63
C LEU A 102 3.28 -5.92 -7.30
N GLY A 103 3.18 -7.00 -6.55
CA GLY A 103 3.00 -8.33 -7.09
C GLY A 103 1.57 -8.78 -6.85
N CYS A 104 0.88 -9.21 -7.91
CA CYS A 104 -0.40 -9.86 -7.77
C CYS A 104 -0.33 -11.20 -8.49
N TRP A 105 -0.66 -12.26 -7.77
CA TRP A 105 -0.80 -13.60 -8.33
C TRP A 105 -2.30 -13.95 -8.43
N GLY A 106 -2.63 -14.93 -9.27
CA GLY A 106 -4.02 -15.31 -9.50
C GLY A 106 -4.72 -14.43 -10.53
N LYS A 107 -5.55 -13.49 -10.07
CA LYS A 107 -6.38 -12.65 -10.96
C LYS A 107 -5.68 -11.37 -11.41
N PRO A 108 -6.05 -10.81 -12.59
CA PRO A 108 -5.59 -9.49 -13.00
C PRO A 108 -5.93 -8.42 -11.96
N ILE A 109 -5.03 -7.45 -11.81
CA ILE A 109 -5.25 -6.28 -10.96
C ILE A 109 -6.28 -5.38 -11.64
N VAL A 110 -7.39 -5.09 -10.98
CA VAL A 110 -8.44 -4.22 -11.53
C VAL A 110 -8.51 -2.94 -10.72
N VAL A 111 -8.26 -1.80 -11.36
CA VAL A 111 -8.38 -0.49 -10.71
C VAL A 111 -9.19 0.46 -11.57
N LYS A 112 -9.89 1.39 -10.93
CA LYS A 112 -10.60 2.44 -11.66
C LYS A 112 -9.61 3.47 -12.21
N ASN A 113 -8.90 4.18 -11.35
CA ASN A 113 -7.86 5.13 -11.74
C ASN A 113 -6.50 4.67 -11.19
N MET A 114 -5.46 4.68 -12.01
CA MET A 114 -4.08 4.46 -11.55
C MET A 114 -3.23 5.72 -11.65
N ILE A 115 -2.48 5.99 -10.59
CA ILE A 115 -1.43 7.01 -10.55
C ILE A 115 -0.12 6.33 -10.12
N VAL A 116 0.91 6.39 -10.96
CA VAL A 116 2.28 5.97 -10.62
C VAL A 116 3.13 7.23 -10.44
N MET A 117 3.83 7.37 -9.32
CA MET A 117 4.49 8.66 -8.97
C MET A 117 6.01 8.70 -9.19
N THR A 118 6.70 7.57 -9.03
CA THR A 118 8.17 7.50 -9.11
C THR A 118 8.62 6.25 -9.85
N GLN A 119 8.50 5.09 -9.22
CA GLN A 119 8.79 3.79 -9.81
C GLN A 119 7.70 2.81 -9.41
N GLY A 120 6.99 2.29 -10.39
CA GLY A 120 5.98 1.24 -10.26
C GLY A 120 6.48 -0.03 -10.94
N VAL A 121 6.49 -1.16 -10.22
CA VAL A 121 6.65 -2.47 -10.87
C VAL A 121 5.45 -3.31 -10.54
N ILE A 122 4.75 -3.79 -11.57
CA ILE A 122 3.57 -4.63 -11.44
C ILE A 122 3.90 -6.01 -12.02
N TYR A 123 3.80 -7.04 -11.19
CA TYR A 123 3.84 -8.44 -11.62
C TYR A 123 2.42 -8.94 -11.79
N GLY A 124 2.11 -9.45 -12.99
CA GLY A 124 0.77 -9.86 -13.38
C GLY A 124 0.14 -8.95 -14.43
N ASP A 125 -1.07 -9.32 -14.86
CA ASP A 125 -1.90 -8.52 -15.76
C ASP A 125 -2.61 -7.41 -14.97
N MET A 126 -2.85 -6.29 -15.63
CA MET A 126 -3.51 -5.13 -15.04
C MET A 126 -4.55 -4.53 -15.98
N MET A 127 -5.69 -4.14 -15.40
CA MET A 127 -6.77 -3.42 -16.06
C MET A 127 -7.06 -2.11 -15.32
N ALA A 128 -7.01 -1.00 -16.05
CA ALA A 128 -7.39 0.32 -15.56
C ALA A 128 -8.58 0.85 -16.36
N THR A 129 -9.73 1.04 -15.71
CA THR A 129 -10.99 1.28 -16.43
C THR A 129 -11.27 2.76 -16.72
N ALA A 130 -10.86 3.67 -15.85
CA ALA A 130 -11.12 5.10 -15.97
C ALA A 130 -9.88 5.92 -16.38
N GLY A 131 -8.67 5.41 -16.17
CA GLY A 131 -7.46 6.00 -16.74
C GLY A 131 -6.19 5.68 -15.97
N VAL A 132 -5.06 6.03 -16.58
CA VAL A 132 -3.72 5.83 -16.04
C VAL A 132 -2.90 7.11 -16.21
N TYR A 133 -2.31 7.57 -15.11
CA TYR A 133 -1.30 8.63 -15.10
C TYR A 133 0.02 8.10 -14.57
N ILE A 134 1.06 8.16 -15.38
CA ILE A 134 2.42 7.73 -15.00
C ILE A 134 3.32 8.96 -14.93
N HIS A 135 3.84 9.21 -13.74
CA HIS A 135 4.90 10.16 -13.45
C HIS A 135 6.13 9.33 -13.04
N GLY A 136 7.19 9.33 -13.85
CA GLY A 136 8.35 8.44 -13.65
C GLY A 136 8.25 7.10 -14.39
N GLU A 137 8.74 6.02 -13.80
CA GLU A 137 8.91 4.72 -14.45
C GLU A 137 7.83 3.72 -14.03
N CYS A 138 7.10 3.14 -14.97
CA CYS A 138 6.18 2.03 -14.72
C CYS A 138 6.60 0.81 -15.54
N SER A 139 6.72 -0.35 -14.90
CA SER A 139 6.95 -1.64 -15.56
C SER A 139 5.85 -2.62 -15.20
N VAL A 140 5.05 -3.04 -16.19
CA VAL A 140 4.06 -4.11 -16.05
C VAL A 140 4.61 -5.37 -16.71
N LYS A 141 4.82 -6.45 -15.96
CA LYS A 141 5.39 -7.69 -16.52
C LYS A 141 4.37 -8.49 -17.33
N GLY A 142 3.07 -8.27 -17.11
CA GLY A 142 2.00 -8.85 -17.92
C GLY A 142 1.42 -7.88 -18.96
N THR A 143 0.15 -8.10 -19.27
CA THR A 143 -0.67 -7.27 -20.13
C THR A 143 -1.19 -6.07 -19.34
N LEU A 144 -1.05 -4.87 -19.91
CA LEU A 144 -1.70 -3.67 -19.41
C LEU A 144 -2.88 -3.32 -20.33
N THR A 145 -4.10 -3.38 -19.80
CA THR A 145 -5.31 -2.93 -20.48
C THR A 145 -5.77 -1.61 -19.88
N VAL A 146 -5.95 -0.59 -20.71
CA VAL A 146 -6.43 0.73 -20.30
C VAL A 146 -7.58 1.14 -21.21
N THR A 147 -8.77 1.34 -20.63
CA THR A 147 -9.93 1.80 -21.41
C THR A 147 -10.08 3.32 -21.40
N GLY A 148 -9.64 3.97 -20.31
CA GLY A 148 -9.60 5.42 -20.18
C GLY A 148 -8.36 6.09 -20.79
N PRO A 149 -8.16 7.40 -20.57
CA PRO A 149 -6.95 8.10 -20.99
C PRO A 149 -5.68 7.52 -20.37
N LEU A 150 -4.63 7.39 -21.19
CA LEU A 150 -3.27 7.06 -20.75
C LEU A 150 -2.37 8.28 -20.91
N LYS A 151 -1.89 8.82 -19.79
CA LYS A 151 -1.02 10.00 -19.74
C LYS A 151 0.33 9.62 -19.14
N ILE A 152 1.42 9.95 -19.83
CA ILE A 152 2.76 9.48 -19.47
C ILE A 152 3.75 10.64 -19.46
N LYS A 153 4.31 10.91 -18.29
CA LYS A 153 5.44 11.83 -18.04
C LYS A 153 6.58 11.02 -17.42
N GLY A 154 7.22 10.17 -18.23
CA GLY A 154 8.23 9.18 -17.83
C GLY A 154 8.10 7.90 -18.67
N SER A 155 8.62 6.74 -18.29
CA SER A 155 8.53 5.53 -19.14
C SER A 155 7.39 4.61 -18.73
N LEU A 156 6.76 3.97 -19.71
CA LEU A 156 5.95 2.77 -19.52
C LEU A 156 6.61 1.59 -20.25
N ARG A 157 6.93 0.52 -19.52
CA ARG A 157 7.34 -0.76 -20.09
C ARG A 157 6.27 -1.80 -19.80
N CYS A 158 5.78 -2.50 -20.80
CA CYS A 158 4.86 -3.61 -20.60
C CYS A 158 5.07 -4.74 -21.61
N SER A 159 4.56 -5.93 -21.32
CA SER A 159 4.65 -7.03 -22.29
C SER A 159 3.70 -6.77 -23.45
N VAL A 160 2.44 -6.55 -23.12
CA VAL A 160 1.37 -6.22 -24.05
C VAL A 160 0.63 -4.96 -23.58
N LEU A 161 0.38 -4.01 -24.47
CA LEU A 161 -0.45 -2.83 -24.18
C LEU A 161 -1.76 -2.88 -25.00
N ASN A 162 -2.90 -2.93 -24.32
CA ASN A 162 -4.21 -2.75 -24.93
C ASN A 162 -4.80 -1.42 -24.47
N LEU A 163 -4.86 -0.44 -25.35
CA LEU A 163 -5.40 0.88 -25.06
C LEU A 163 -6.59 1.16 -25.98
N THR A 164 -7.74 1.53 -25.43
CA THR A 164 -8.89 2.03 -26.22
C THR A 164 -9.18 3.51 -26.00
N GLY A 165 -8.53 4.13 -25.02
CA GLY A 165 -8.66 5.54 -24.71
C GLY A 165 -7.57 6.40 -25.38
N PRO A 166 -7.68 7.73 -25.26
CA PRO A 166 -6.68 8.64 -25.81
C PRO A 166 -5.35 8.49 -25.08
N ILE A 167 -4.25 8.66 -25.83
CA ILE A 167 -2.89 8.62 -25.32
C ILE A 167 -2.25 10.01 -25.35
N THR A 168 -1.52 10.36 -24.30
CA THR A 168 -0.67 11.55 -24.27
C THR A 168 0.67 11.22 -23.64
N VAL A 169 1.73 11.34 -24.42
CA VAL A 169 3.11 11.14 -23.96
C VAL A 169 3.81 12.50 -23.96
N TYR A 170 4.21 12.97 -22.77
CA TYR A 170 4.95 14.22 -22.61
C TYR A 170 6.43 14.02 -22.99
N LYS A 171 7.17 15.12 -23.26
CA LYS A 171 8.62 15.06 -23.57
C LYS A 171 9.35 14.25 -22.49
N GLY A 172 10.12 13.26 -22.91
CA GLY A 172 10.76 12.29 -22.02
C GLY A 172 10.59 10.87 -22.56
N PRO A 173 10.90 9.83 -21.76
CA PRO A 173 10.79 8.48 -22.26
C PRO A 173 9.33 8.09 -22.50
N GLY A 174 9.10 7.06 -23.33
CA GLY A 174 7.80 6.77 -23.93
C GLY A 174 7.25 5.41 -23.52
N ILE A 175 6.55 4.76 -24.45
CA ILE A 175 6.00 3.43 -24.26
C ILE A 175 6.88 2.39 -24.93
N PHE A 176 7.20 1.32 -24.21
CA PHE A 176 7.98 0.20 -24.71
C PHE A 176 7.18 -1.09 -24.47
N THR A 177 6.89 -1.81 -25.55
CA THR A 177 6.24 -3.13 -25.50
C THR A 177 7.21 -4.21 -25.97
N SER A 178 7.27 -5.34 -25.25
CA SER A 178 8.12 -6.46 -25.65
C SER A 178 7.42 -7.43 -26.62
N SER A 179 6.10 -7.55 -26.50
CA SER A 179 5.29 -8.51 -27.28
C SER A 179 4.23 -7.83 -28.16
N GLY A 180 4.15 -6.49 -28.14
CA GLY A 180 3.21 -5.70 -28.95
C GLY A 180 1.95 -5.31 -28.19
N GLY A 181 0.80 -5.32 -28.87
CA GLY A 181 -0.49 -4.94 -28.30
C GLY A 181 -1.40 -4.24 -29.30
N ARG A 182 -2.42 -3.53 -28.81
CA ARG A 182 -3.38 -2.79 -29.63
C ARG A 182 -3.62 -1.40 -29.05
N ILE A 183 -3.58 -0.37 -29.88
CA ILE A 183 -3.98 1.00 -29.50
C ILE A 183 -5.11 1.44 -30.42
N ASN A 184 -6.27 1.74 -29.85
CA ASN A 184 -7.49 2.12 -30.55
C ASN A 184 -7.82 1.15 -31.70
N GLY A 185 -7.67 -0.15 -31.46
CA GLY A 185 -7.91 -1.22 -32.44
C GLY A 185 -6.79 -1.46 -33.45
N THR A 186 -5.75 -0.62 -33.48
CA THR A 186 -4.58 -0.76 -34.34
C THR A 186 -3.50 -1.57 -33.63
N ASP A 187 -3.00 -2.62 -34.27
CA ASP A 187 -1.95 -3.45 -33.69
C ASP A 187 -0.62 -2.67 -33.64
N ILE A 188 0.05 -2.73 -32.50
CA ILE A 188 1.39 -2.21 -32.31
C ILE A 188 2.36 -3.40 -32.30
N THR A 189 3.35 -3.36 -33.17
CA THR A 189 4.44 -4.34 -33.12
C THR A 189 5.36 -4.04 -31.93
N PRO A 190 6.09 -5.04 -31.40
CA PRO A 190 7.22 -4.79 -30.50
C PRO A 190 8.14 -3.72 -31.10
N THR A 191 8.86 -2.97 -30.26
CA THR A 191 9.82 -1.90 -30.63
C THR A 191 9.28 -0.59 -31.23
N ASN A 192 8.00 -0.47 -31.58
CA ASN A 192 7.43 0.77 -32.13
C ASN A 192 6.92 1.70 -31.04
N VAL A 193 7.91 2.31 -30.36
CA VAL A 193 7.76 3.34 -29.35
C VAL A 193 6.97 4.50 -29.93
N ILE A 194 5.77 4.76 -29.41
CA ILE A 194 5.15 6.07 -29.54
C ILE A 194 6.12 7.07 -28.88
N ARG A 195 6.98 7.68 -29.69
CA ARG A 195 7.82 8.81 -29.28
C ARG A 195 6.95 10.05 -29.33
N ALA A 196 7.07 10.87 -28.29
CA ALA A 196 6.34 12.12 -28.14
C ALA A 196 6.28 12.88 -29.48
N VAL A 197 5.07 13.31 -29.87
CA VAL A 197 4.90 14.23 -31.00
C VAL A 197 5.78 15.45 -30.71
N PRO A 198 6.82 15.74 -31.51
CA PRO A 198 7.44 17.06 -31.43
C PRO A 198 6.35 18.06 -31.81
N LYS A 199 6.04 19.00 -30.91
CA LYS A 199 5.33 20.21 -31.34
C LYS A 199 6.23 20.84 -32.39
N ASN A 200 5.81 20.84 -33.66
CA ASN A 200 6.48 21.61 -34.69
C ASN A 200 6.45 23.06 -34.26
N GLU A 201 7.63 23.63 -34.02
CA GLU A 201 7.86 25.07 -34.03
C GLU A 201 7.86 25.54 -35.50
N ASP A 202 6.70 25.45 -36.16
CA ASP A 202 6.49 26.00 -37.51
C ASP A 202 5.43 27.11 -37.45
N ASP A 203 5.59 28.02 -36.48
CA ASP A 203 4.74 29.20 -36.34
C ASP A 203 5.63 30.44 -36.24
N ASN A 204 6.43 30.68 -37.28
CA ASN A 204 6.95 32.00 -37.66
C ASN A 204 7.63 31.96 -39.04
N ARG A 205 6.82 31.88 -40.09
CA ARG A 205 7.14 32.49 -41.39
C ARG A 205 5.95 33.34 -41.83
N VAL A 206 5.77 34.45 -41.14
CA VAL A 206 5.20 35.67 -41.72
C VAL A 206 6.44 36.42 -42.23
N GLY A 207 6.73 36.45 -43.52
CA GLY A 207 6.06 37.34 -44.46
C GLY A 207 6.81 38.67 -44.49
N GLU A 208 7.93 38.73 -45.21
CA GLU A 208 8.46 40.00 -45.73
C GLU A 208 8.37 39.94 -47.25
N ALA A 209 7.49 40.78 -47.77
CA ALA A 209 7.29 41.05 -49.17
C ALA A 209 8.39 41.99 -49.66
N ASP A 210 8.78 41.80 -50.93
CA ASP A 210 9.51 42.78 -51.75
C ASP A 210 8.74 44.11 -51.89
#